data_AF-A0AAP0BH00-F1
#
_entry.id   AF-A0AAP0BH00-F1
#
_cell.length_a   1.000
_cell.length_b   1.000
_cell.length_c   1.000
_cell.angle_alpha   90.00
_cell.angle_beta   90.00
_cell.angle_gamma   90.00
#
_symmetry.space_group_name_H-M   'P 1'
#
loop_
_entity.id
_entity.type
_entity.pdbx_description
1 polymer ?
#
loop_
_entity_poly.entity_id
_entity_poly.type
_entity_poly.pdbx_seq_one_letter_code
_entity_poly.pdbx_strand_id
1 'polypeptide(L)'
;MPRGGIWTRRALGNGANHFFSSCSLPPRFPKSLFSHDRLEAARNPGSEPLRLHLRPSSSAARALRRVFHFQRDCSGSPFNQPQSRRGWMGNDSDAGGGGGIVRGFVLKAIVLFGGVLLFKRLRRSTTRWDHARAVADALCGDKFSWEQACRDPDNYFNLRMLACPATEMVDGSRVLYFEQAFWRTPQKPFRQRLYIVKPCPKESKCDVELSSYAIRDIEEYTNFCDRPKDQRPHDEEIIEDIAEHLTTIHLSRCERGKRCLYEGSTAPQGFPNSWNGASYCTSDLAIHKNGEVHTWDRGYDEEGNQVWGSKEGPYEFKPNRNSREDILSLNFSSTGSLEKKIVGSFVLKE
;
A
#
# COMPACT_ATOMS: atom_id res chain seq x y z
N MET A 1 -56.48 28.67 -46.51
CA MET A 1 -56.55 30.13 -46.24
C MET A 1 -56.10 30.37 -44.81
N PRO A 2 -55.36 31.47 -44.56
CA PRO A 2 -53.98 31.40 -44.07
C PRO A 2 -53.79 32.20 -42.76
N ARG A 3 -52.65 32.17 -42.08
CA ARG A 3 -51.40 32.95 -42.28
C ARG A 3 -50.35 32.34 -41.32
N GLY A 4 -49.08 32.04 -41.66
CA GLY A 4 -48.05 32.80 -42.40
C GLY A 4 -47.07 33.43 -41.38
N GLY A 5 -45.73 33.39 -41.46
CA GLY A 5 -44.74 32.91 -42.45
C GLY A 5 -43.57 32.14 -41.77
N ILE A 6 -42.65 31.38 -42.41
CA ILE A 6 -41.72 31.57 -43.58
C ILE A 6 -40.70 32.71 -43.30
N TRP A 7 -39.35 32.58 -43.33
CA TRP A 7 -38.38 32.12 -44.37
C TRP A 7 -37.01 31.73 -43.71
N THR A 8 -36.48 30.50 -43.83
CA THR A 8 -35.54 29.89 -44.83
C THR A 8 -34.05 30.30 -44.85
N ARG A 9 -33.20 29.27 -44.72
CA ARG A 9 -31.93 28.91 -45.41
C ARG A 9 -31.03 30.00 -46.02
N ARG A 10 -29.72 29.84 -45.75
CA ARG A 10 -28.72 29.68 -46.83
C ARG A 10 -27.53 28.81 -46.37
N ALA A 11 -27.25 27.78 -47.17
CA ALA A 11 -26.02 26.99 -47.16
C ALA A 11 -25.04 27.58 -48.18
N LEU A 12 -23.73 27.48 -47.90
CA LEU A 12 -22.53 27.53 -48.75
C LEU A 12 -21.37 27.40 -47.72
N GLY A 13 -20.37 26.50 -47.77
CA GLY A 13 -19.74 25.81 -48.88
C GLY A 13 -18.26 26.23 -48.94
N ASN A 14 -17.36 25.31 -48.55
CA ASN A 14 -15.93 25.15 -48.90
C ASN A 14 -14.80 25.99 -48.28
N GLY A 15 -13.70 25.27 -47.97
CA GLY A 15 -12.30 25.70 -48.09
C GLY A 15 -11.59 26.00 -46.76
N ALA A 16 -10.98 25.02 -46.07
CA ALA A 16 -9.61 24.52 -46.28
C ALA A 16 -8.50 25.59 -46.14
N ASN A 17 -7.78 25.56 -45.01
CA ASN A 17 -6.31 25.58 -44.88
C ASN A 17 -5.94 25.69 -43.39
N HIS A 18 -5.50 24.60 -42.77
CA HIS A 18 -4.08 24.27 -42.53
C HIS A 18 -3.38 25.24 -41.57
N PHE A 19 -3.30 24.86 -40.29
CA PHE A 19 -2.05 24.95 -39.53
C PHE A 19 -1.97 23.76 -38.56
N PHE A 20 -1.11 22.82 -38.93
CA PHE A 20 -0.67 21.69 -38.12
C PHE A 20 0.18 22.21 -36.95
N SER A 21 -0.11 21.78 -35.74
CA SER A 21 0.94 21.62 -34.72
C SER A 21 0.87 20.20 -34.19
N SER A 22 1.87 19.45 -34.61
CA SER A 22 2.14 18.06 -34.32
C SER A 22 2.54 17.85 -32.87
N CYS A 23 1.72 17.15 -32.08
CA CYS A 23 2.19 16.37 -30.94
C CYS A 23 1.90 14.90 -31.23
N SER A 24 2.98 14.21 -31.56
CA SER A 24 3.10 12.80 -31.88
C SER A 24 2.39 11.87 -30.90
N LEU A 25 1.50 11.04 -31.45
CA LEU A 25 0.94 9.84 -30.83
C LEU A 25 2.08 8.91 -30.35
N PRO A 26 2.01 8.33 -29.14
CA PRO A 26 2.91 7.25 -28.74
C PRO A 26 2.62 5.98 -29.57
N PRO A 27 3.62 5.10 -29.76
CA PRO A 27 3.49 3.94 -30.62
C PRO A 27 2.47 2.94 -30.06
N ARG A 28 1.69 2.35 -30.97
CA ARG A 28 0.79 1.22 -30.67
C ARG A 28 1.58 0.11 -29.97
N PHE A 29 1.22 -0.15 -28.72
CA PHE A 29 1.62 -1.35 -27.98
C PHE A 29 1.01 -2.60 -28.64
N PRO A 30 1.65 -3.78 -28.50
CA PRO A 30 1.09 -5.01 -29.06
C PRO A 30 -0.27 -5.27 -28.43
N LYS A 31 -1.27 -5.47 -29.28
CA LYS A 31 -2.60 -5.97 -28.89
C LYS A 31 -2.46 -7.40 -28.37
N SER A 32 -2.09 -7.55 -27.11
CA SER A 32 -2.25 -8.80 -26.36
C SER A 32 -2.50 -8.56 -24.87
N LEU A 33 -2.79 -7.33 -24.48
CA LEU A 33 -3.43 -7.00 -23.21
C LEU A 33 -4.64 -6.14 -23.59
N PHE A 34 -5.84 -6.56 -23.15
CA PHE A 34 -7.15 -6.01 -23.48
C PHE A 34 -7.74 -6.46 -24.84
N SER A 35 -8.54 -7.53 -24.80
CA SER A 35 -9.71 -7.68 -25.68
C SER A 35 -10.93 -7.95 -24.79
N HIS A 36 -11.96 -7.12 -24.93
CA HIS A 36 -13.34 -7.53 -24.69
C HIS A 36 -13.71 -8.46 -25.83
N ASP A 37 -14.02 -9.72 -25.56
CA ASP A 37 -14.70 -10.54 -26.57
C ASP A 37 -15.91 -11.26 -25.98
N ARG A 38 -17.02 -10.93 -26.62
CA ARG A 38 -18.34 -11.53 -26.57
C ARG A 38 -18.24 -12.89 -27.27
N LEU A 39 -18.73 -13.93 -26.60
CA LEU A 39 -18.88 -15.28 -27.15
C LEU A 39 -19.79 -15.29 -28.39
N GLU A 40 -19.33 -15.93 -29.47
CA GLU A 40 -20.20 -16.73 -30.34
C GLU A 40 -19.39 -17.87 -30.98
N ALA A 41 -19.98 -19.06 -30.93
CA ALA A 41 -19.37 -20.33 -31.29
C ALA A 41 -19.66 -20.73 -32.74
N ALA A 42 -18.68 -21.35 -33.42
CA ALA A 42 -18.94 -22.32 -34.50
C ALA A 42 -17.74 -23.26 -34.73
N ARG A 43 -18.04 -24.55 -34.84
CA ARG A 43 -17.15 -25.70 -35.10
C ARG A 43 -16.62 -25.74 -36.54
N ASN A 44 -15.38 -26.19 -36.76
CA ASN A 44 -15.05 -27.53 -37.32
C ASN A 44 -13.53 -27.72 -37.59
N PRO A 45 -13.03 -28.98 -37.66
CA PRO A 45 -11.61 -29.33 -37.52
C PRO A 45 -10.90 -29.66 -38.85
N GLY A 46 -9.57 -29.54 -38.86
CA GLY A 46 -8.69 -30.31 -39.75
C GLY A 46 -7.58 -29.53 -40.47
N SER A 47 -6.34 -29.62 -39.94
CA SER A 47 -5.09 -29.88 -40.69
C SER A 47 -3.84 -29.52 -39.87
N GLU A 48 -2.90 -30.45 -39.75
CA GLU A 48 -1.57 -30.34 -39.11
C GLU A 48 -0.50 -29.64 -40.00
N PRO A 49 0.72 -29.31 -39.49
CA PRO A 49 1.34 -28.00 -39.69
C PRO A 49 2.51 -27.94 -40.69
N LEU A 50 2.79 -26.73 -41.19
CA LEU A 50 4.01 -26.40 -41.93
C LEU A 50 4.99 -25.60 -41.03
N ARG A 51 6.16 -26.20 -40.76
CA ARG A 51 7.33 -25.54 -40.15
C ARG A 51 7.88 -24.47 -41.10
N LEU A 52 7.94 -23.22 -40.65
CA LEU A 52 8.71 -22.15 -41.29
C LEU A 52 9.69 -21.55 -40.27
N HIS A 53 10.98 -21.78 -40.51
CA HIS A 53 12.08 -21.10 -39.85
C HIS A 53 12.06 -19.61 -40.22
N LEU A 54 11.81 -18.73 -39.25
CA LEU A 54 12.03 -17.29 -39.40
C LEU A 54 13.10 -16.84 -38.41
N ARG A 55 14.26 -16.42 -38.94
CA ARG A 55 15.27 -15.64 -38.21
C ARG A 55 14.68 -14.27 -37.87
N PRO A 56 14.88 -13.72 -36.66
CA PRO A 56 14.31 -12.43 -36.30
C PRO A 56 15.05 -11.30 -37.05
N SER A 57 14.27 -10.40 -37.64
CA SER A 57 14.77 -9.19 -38.28
C SER A 57 15.26 -8.18 -37.24
N SER A 58 16.24 -7.35 -37.62
CA SER A 58 16.93 -6.32 -36.83
C SER A 58 16.03 -5.21 -36.24
N SER A 59 14.71 -5.32 -36.38
CA SER A 59 13.69 -4.45 -35.82
C SER A 59 13.34 -4.82 -34.36
N ALA A 60 13.28 -6.12 -34.04
CA ALA A 60 12.94 -6.60 -32.69
C ALA A 60 13.98 -6.21 -31.63
N ALA A 61 15.27 -6.25 -31.99
CA ALA A 61 16.37 -5.80 -31.13
C ALA A 61 16.33 -4.28 -30.83
N ARG A 62 15.69 -3.48 -31.70
CA ARG A 62 15.60 -2.02 -31.55
C ARG A 62 14.38 -1.61 -30.72
N ALA A 63 13.29 -2.40 -30.77
CA ALA A 63 12.12 -2.24 -29.90
C ALA A 63 12.44 -2.61 -28.43
N LEU A 64 13.19 -3.70 -28.22
CA LEU A 64 13.70 -4.06 -26.89
C LEU A 64 14.57 -2.93 -26.30
N ARG A 65 15.48 -2.33 -27.09
CA ARG A 65 16.31 -1.20 -26.63
C ARG A 65 15.54 0.04 -26.16
N ARG A 66 14.30 0.27 -26.64
CA ARG A 66 13.46 1.40 -26.21
C ARG A 66 12.73 1.13 -24.90
N VAL A 67 12.36 -0.13 -24.63
CA VAL A 67 11.86 -0.54 -23.30
C VAL A 67 13.00 -0.50 -22.27
N PHE A 68 14.22 -0.92 -22.65
CA PHE A 68 15.40 -0.88 -21.77
C PHE A 68 15.89 0.52 -21.39
N HIS A 69 15.57 1.57 -22.17
CA HIS A 69 15.85 2.96 -21.78
C HIS A 69 14.76 3.55 -20.87
N PHE A 70 13.61 2.87 -20.73
CA PHE A 70 12.46 3.39 -19.98
C PHE A 70 12.62 3.26 -18.46
N GLN A 71 13.57 2.44 -18.01
CA GLN A 71 13.78 2.08 -16.60
C GLN A 71 15.07 2.66 -15.98
N ARG A 72 15.95 3.26 -16.78
CA ARG A 72 17.32 3.62 -16.38
C ARG A 72 17.49 4.95 -15.66
N ASP A 73 16.42 5.63 -15.26
CA ASP A 73 16.53 6.80 -14.38
C ASP A 73 16.73 6.35 -12.94
N CYS A 74 17.88 5.71 -12.68
CA CYS A 74 18.34 5.40 -11.34
C CYS A 74 18.88 6.62 -10.58
N SER A 75 18.87 7.77 -11.24
CA SER A 75 19.46 9.04 -10.82
C SER A 75 18.51 9.93 -9.99
N GLY A 76 17.26 9.51 -9.79
CA GLY A 76 16.28 10.24 -8.98
C GLY A 76 16.35 9.89 -7.49
N SER A 77 17.38 10.36 -6.77
CA SER A 77 17.38 10.39 -5.30
C SER A 77 17.38 11.86 -4.84
N PRO A 78 16.45 12.32 -3.99
CA PRO A 78 16.53 13.66 -3.42
C PRO A 78 17.63 13.70 -2.35
N PHE A 79 18.73 14.37 -2.73
CA PHE A 79 19.71 15.16 -1.98
C PHE A 79 20.12 14.84 -0.52
N ASN A 80 21.44 14.96 -0.33
CA ASN A 80 22.25 14.83 0.89
C ASN A 80 21.95 15.87 2.00
N GLN A 81 22.11 15.43 3.24
CA GLN A 81 22.39 16.28 4.42
C GLN A 81 23.86 16.16 4.84
N PRO A 82 24.47 17.22 5.42
CA PRO A 82 25.75 17.11 6.12
C PRO A 82 25.56 16.70 7.60
N GLN A 83 26.49 15.87 8.09
CA GLN A 83 26.61 15.44 9.48
C GLN A 83 27.15 16.58 10.37
N SER A 84 26.59 16.74 11.57
CA SER A 84 27.30 17.39 12.69
C SER A 84 27.31 16.48 13.92
N ARG A 85 28.51 16.05 14.31
CA ARG A 85 28.80 15.47 15.62
C ARG A 85 28.71 16.55 16.69
N ARG A 86 28.10 16.25 17.83
CA ARG A 86 28.45 16.86 19.13
C ARG A 86 28.31 15.79 20.21
N GLY A 87 29.45 15.40 20.78
CA GLY A 87 29.50 14.65 22.03
C GLY A 87 29.40 15.61 23.20
N TRP A 88 28.74 15.18 24.28
CA TRP A 88 28.76 15.87 25.57
C TRP A 88 29.13 14.86 26.66
N MET A 89 30.23 15.17 27.35
CA MET A 89 30.68 14.59 28.61
C MET A 89 29.73 14.97 29.74
N GLY A 90 29.67 14.10 30.74
CA GLY A 90 28.73 14.18 31.86
C GLY A 90 29.01 15.29 32.87
N ASN A 91 28.18 15.30 33.90
CA ASN A 91 28.51 15.86 35.18
C ASN A 91 27.78 15.07 36.25
N ASP A 92 28.56 14.41 37.11
CA ASP A 92 28.09 13.90 38.39
C ASP A 92 27.93 15.08 39.36
N SER A 93 26.87 15.03 40.14
CA SER A 93 26.77 15.84 41.36
C SER A 93 26.15 15.00 42.46
N ASP A 94 27.00 14.61 43.40
CA ASP A 94 26.66 14.10 44.71
C ASP A 94 25.84 15.12 45.51
N ALA A 95 24.83 14.64 46.23
CA ALA A 95 24.27 15.34 47.38
C ALA A 95 23.80 14.31 48.41
N GLY A 96 24.56 14.20 49.50
CA GLY A 96 24.23 13.39 50.66
C GLY A 96 23.21 14.05 51.60
N GLY A 97 22.79 13.27 52.61
CA GLY A 97 22.35 13.82 53.90
C GLY A 97 20.95 13.45 54.37
N GLY A 98 20.87 12.39 55.20
CA GLY A 98 20.13 12.32 56.47
C GLY A 98 18.65 12.73 56.57
N GLY A 99 17.78 11.79 56.95
CA GLY A 99 16.42 12.10 57.43
C GLY A 99 15.64 10.83 57.76
N GLY A 100 15.58 10.49 59.05
CA GLY A 100 15.23 9.18 59.59
C GLY A 100 13.78 8.74 59.41
N ILE A 101 13.66 7.43 59.13
CA ILE A 101 12.58 6.48 59.42
C ILE A 101 11.19 6.75 58.81
N VAL A 102 10.66 7.98 58.73
CA VAL A 102 9.35 8.26 58.13
C VAL A 102 9.43 8.40 56.60
N ARG A 103 10.56 8.90 56.07
CA ARG A 103 10.83 8.95 54.61
C ARG A 103 10.99 7.57 53.99
N GLY A 104 11.47 6.59 54.76
CA GLY A 104 11.69 5.22 54.28
C GLY A 104 10.39 4.49 53.93
N PHE A 105 9.30 4.71 54.68
CA PHE A 105 8.01 4.09 54.39
C PHE A 105 7.32 4.72 53.17
N VAL A 106 7.42 6.04 52.99
CA VAL A 106 6.87 6.73 51.81
C VAL A 106 7.64 6.36 50.54
N LEU A 107 8.97 6.31 50.58
CA LEU A 107 9.81 5.84 49.47
C LEU A 107 9.53 4.37 49.14
N LYS A 108 9.43 3.49 50.14
CA LYS A 108 9.06 2.08 49.92
C LYS A 108 7.66 1.94 49.32
N ALA A 109 6.68 2.73 49.77
CA ALA A 109 5.34 2.72 49.20
C ALA A 109 5.35 3.22 47.75
N ILE A 110 6.07 4.29 47.41
CA ILE A 110 6.18 4.79 46.03
C ILE A 110 6.91 3.78 45.14
N VAL A 111 7.96 3.12 45.61
CA VAL A 111 8.67 2.07 44.86
C VAL A 111 7.82 0.81 44.70
N LEU A 112 7.02 0.43 45.71
CA LEU A 112 6.11 -0.71 45.61
C LEU A 112 4.91 -0.42 44.72
N PHE A 113 4.25 0.73 44.87
CA PHE A 113 3.12 1.12 44.00
C PHE A 113 3.58 1.45 42.58
N GLY A 114 4.69 2.19 42.44
CA GLY A 114 5.34 2.47 41.16
C GLY A 114 5.87 1.20 40.51
N GLY A 115 6.45 0.29 41.30
CA GLY A 115 6.90 -1.03 40.85
C GLY A 115 5.75 -1.93 40.40
N VAL A 116 4.63 -1.96 41.12
CA VAL A 116 3.41 -2.71 40.72
C VAL A 116 2.76 -2.11 39.49
N LEU A 117 2.71 -0.78 39.36
CA LEU A 117 2.20 -0.11 38.16
C LEU A 117 3.12 -0.35 36.96
N LEU A 118 4.44 -0.28 37.15
CA LEU A 118 5.43 -0.59 36.13
C LEU A 118 5.35 -2.07 35.73
N PHE A 119 5.20 -2.97 36.70
CA PHE A 119 5.04 -4.40 36.46
C PHE A 119 3.73 -4.72 35.73
N LYS A 120 2.60 -4.08 36.10
CA LYS A 120 1.32 -4.18 35.37
C LYS A 120 1.43 -3.64 33.94
N ARG A 121 2.18 -2.55 33.74
CA ARG A 121 2.45 -1.98 32.41
C ARG A 121 3.33 -2.89 31.56
N LEU A 122 4.35 -3.52 32.15
CA LEU A 122 5.24 -4.49 31.51
C LEU A 122 4.57 -5.85 31.22
N ARG A 123 3.45 -6.14 31.89
CA ARG A 123 2.70 -7.41 31.76
C ARG A 123 1.44 -7.32 30.91
N ARG A 124 1.19 -6.18 30.23
CA ARG A 124 0.12 -6.13 29.21
C ARG A 124 0.50 -7.08 28.07
N SER A 125 -0.18 -8.23 28.01
CA SER A 125 -0.13 -9.12 26.86
C SER A 125 -0.67 -8.38 25.64
N THR A 126 0.11 -8.29 24.57
CA THR A 126 -0.42 -7.85 23.27
C THR A 126 -1.57 -8.76 22.86
N THR A 127 -2.73 -8.17 22.61
CA THR A 127 -3.92 -8.85 22.12
C THR A 127 -3.85 -9.01 20.60
N ARG A 128 -4.65 -9.91 20.02
CA ARG A 128 -4.77 -10.00 18.56
C ARG A 128 -5.32 -8.72 17.93
N TRP A 129 -6.14 -7.96 18.66
CA TRP A 129 -6.57 -6.63 18.24
C TRP A 129 -5.39 -5.64 18.16
N ASP A 130 -4.43 -5.71 19.09
CA ASP A 130 -3.21 -4.90 19.00
C ASP A 130 -2.37 -5.29 17.78
N HIS A 131 -2.31 -6.60 17.46
CA HIS A 131 -1.65 -7.09 16.25
C HIS A 131 -2.34 -6.62 14.97
N ALA A 132 -3.67 -6.67 14.90
CA ALA A 132 -4.44 -6.20 13.75
C ALA A 132 -4.23 -4.70 13.50
N ARG A 133 -4.23 -3.89 14.56
CA ARG A 133 -3.89 -2.46 14.46
C ARG A 133 -2.47 -2.23 13.95
N ALA A 134 -1.49 -2.96 14.51
CA ALA A 134 -0.09 -2.84 14.08
C ALA A 134 0.13 -3.25 12.62
N VAL A 135 -0.58 -4.29 12.13
CA VAL A 135 -0.55 -4.68 10.71
C VAL A 135 -1.16 -3.58 9.84
N ALA A 136 -2.33 -3.07 10.21
CA ALA A 136 -3.00 -2.01 9.46
C ALA A 136 -2.14 -0.74 9.36
N ASP A 137 -1.52 -0.32 10.47
CA ASP A 137 -0.64 0.84 10.52
C ASP A 137 0.62 0.64 9.67
N ALA A 138 1.22 -0.56 9.70
CA ALA A 138 2.42 -0.86 8.92
C ALA A 138 2.18 -0.90 7.40
N LEU A 139 0.98 -1.30 6.98
CA LEU A 139 0.59 -1.29 5.56
C LEU A 139 0.39 0.13 5.03
N CYS A 140 -0.06 1.06 5.88
CA CYS A 140 -0.35 2.45 5.48
C CYS A 140 0.91 3.23 5.07
N GLY A 141 0.69 4.29 4.30
CA GLY A 141 1.71 5.22 3.80
C GLY A 141 2.27 4.82 2.44
N ASP A 142 3.04 5.75 1.86
CA ASP A 142 3.62 5.63 0.52
C ASP A 142 4.94 4.83 0.54
N LYS A 143 5.01 3.78 -0.27
CA LYS A 143 6.17 2.88 -0.37
C LYS A 143 6.51 2.58 -1.82
N PHE A 144 7.79 2.36 -2.10
CA PHE A 144 8.28 2.13 -3.46
C PHE A 144 9.16 0.88 -3.55
N SER A 145 9.05 0.14 -4.65
CA SER A 145 9.98 -0.96 -4.99
C SER A 145 11.23 -0.47 -5.72
N TRP A 146 11.57 0.81 -5.52
CA TRP A 146 12.62 1.47 -6.29
C TRP A 146 13.97 0.75 -6.15
N GLU A 147 14.46 0.56 -4.92
CA GLU A 147 15.77 -0.08 -4.67
C GLU A 147 15.87 -1.49 -5.30
N GLN A 148 14.77 -2.25 -5.30
CA GLN A 148 14.71 -3.56 -5.94
C GLN A 148 14.77 -3.44 -7.47
N ALA A 149 14.01 -2.52 -8.05
CA ALA A 149 13.96 -2.31 -9.49
C ALA A 149 15.26 -1.77 -10.09
N CYS A 150 16.11 -1.03 -9.35
CA CYS A 150 17.47 -0.73 -9.84
C CYS A 150 18.42 -1.90 -9.67
N ARG A 151 18.26 -2.71 -8.61
CA ARG A 151 19.09 -3.89 -8.38
C ARG A 151 18.85 -4.96 -9.44
N ASP A 152 17.60 -5.15 -9.85
CA ASP A 152 17.17 -6.16 -10.82
C ASP A 152 16.09 -5.61 -11.76
N PRO A 153 16.50 -4.78 -12.76
CA PRO A 153 15.57 -4.11 -13.66
C PRO A 153 14.91 -5.04 -14.68
N ASP A 154 15.45 -6.24 -14.89
CA ASP A 154 14.91 -7.20 -15.86
C ASP A 154 13.67 -7.92 -15.31
N ASN A 155 13.58 -8.08 -13.99
CA ASN A 155 12.49 -8.81 -13.33
C ASN A 155 11.53 -7.93 -12.52
N TYR A 156 11.97 -6.73 -12.08
CA TYR A 156 11.16 -5.88 -11.21
C TYR A 156 11.01 -4.46 -11.76
N PHE A 157 9.77 -4.00 -11.84
CA PHE A 157 9.43 -2.60 -12.10
C PHE A 157 9.52 -1.74 -10.83
N ASN A 158 9.79 -0.45 -10.99
CA ASN A 158 9.61 0.52 -9.91
C ASN A 158 8.11 0.85 -9.78
N LEU A 159 7.51 0.32 -8.73
CA LEU A 159 6.10 0.45 -8.41
C LEU A 159 5.94 1.28 -7.15
N ARG A 160 4.87 2.08 -7.11
CA ARG A 160 4.35 2.76 -5.93
C ARG A 160 3.27 1.87 -5.29
N MET A 161 3.32 1.73 -3.99
CA MET A 161 2.28 1.14 -3.14
C MET A 161 1.82 2.22 -2.17
N LEU A 162 0.54 2.56 -2.21
CA LEU A 162 -0.06 3.54 -1.30
C LEU A 162 -1.25 2.90 -0.61
N ALA A 163 -1.31 3.05 0.71
CA ALA A 163 -2.47 2.66 1.49
C ALA A 163 -2.76 3.67 2.59
N CYS A 164 -4.03 3.80 2.97
CA CYS A 164 -4.45 4.63 4.08
C CYS A 164 -5.76 4.09 4.68
N PRO A 165 -6.10 4.48 5.93
CA PRO A 165 -7.40 4.16 6.51
C PRO A 165 -8.54 4.73 5.67
N ALA A 166 -9.51 3.88 5.36
CA ALA A 166 -10.75 4.25 4.67
C ALA A 166 -11.88 4.40 5.69
N THR A 167 -12.21 3.35 6.43
CA THR A 167 -13.27 3.34 7.46
C THR A 167 -13.01 2.24 8.51
N GLU A 168 -13.90 2.09 9.48
CA GLU A 168 -13.89 1.02 10.51
C GLU A 168 -15.25 0.30 10.54
N MET A 169 -15.21 -1.02 10.56
CA MET A 169 -16.39 -1.87 10.67
C MET A 169 -16.94 -1.85 12.10
N VAL A 170 -18.22 -2.21 12.25
CA VAL A 170 -18.89 -2.28 13.56
C VAL A 170 -18.22 -3.22 14.58
N ASP A 171 -17.49 -4.23 14.10
CA ASP A 171 -16.77 -5.19 14.95
C ASP A 171 -15.36 -4.69 15.34
N GLY A 172 -14.96 -3.51 14.88
CA GLY A 172 -13.64 -2.91 15.08
C GLY A 172 -12.61 -3.27 14.00
N SER A 173 -13.00 -4.02 12.97
CA SER A 173 -12.11 -4.32 11.84
C SER A 173 -11.79 -3.04 11.07
N ARG A 174 -10.53 -2.84 10.72
CA ARG A 174 -10.10 -1.66 9.95
C ARG A 174 -10.22 -1.92 8.47
N VAL A 175 -10.82 -0.99 7.74
CA VAL A 175 -10.84 -0.98 6.29
C VAL A 175 -9.78 -0.01 5.78
N LEU A 176 -8.87 -0.48 4.95
CA LEU A 176 -7.85 0.32 4.29
C LEU A 176 -8.16 0.39 2.81
N TYR A 177 -8.03 1.57 2.23
CA TYR A 177 -7.85 1.68 0.79
C TYR A 177 -6.40 1.37 0.44
N PHE A 178 -6.20 0.62 -0.63
CA PHE A 178 -4.88 0.20 -1.14
C PHE A 178 -4.83 0.39 -2.65
N GLU A 179 -3.74 0.97 -3.15
CA GLU A 179 -3.45 1.07 -4.58
C GLU A 179 -2.01 0.74 -4.93
N GLN A 180 -1.83 0.26 -6.16
CA GLN A 180 -0.52 0.13 -6.80
C GLN A 180 -0.53 0.82 -8.16
N ALA A 181 0.55 1.55 -8.42
CA ALA A 181 0.75 2.30 -9.66
C ALA A 181 2.21 2.20 -10.11
N PHE A 182 2.46 2.42 -11.41
CA PHE A 182 3.82 2.67 -11.87
C PHE A 182 4.30 4.03 -11.34
N TRP A 183 5.56 4.12 -10.91
CA TRP A 183 6.08 5.33 -10.27
C TRP A 183 5.97 6.61 -11.13
N ARG A 184 6.00 6.49 -12.47
CA ARG A 184 5.87 7.61 -13.41
C ARG A 184 4.42 8.04 -13.66
N THR A 185 3.46 7.21 -13.31
CA THR A 185 2.04 7.46 -13.50
C THR A 185 1.26 7.10 -12.23
N PRO A 186 1.60 7.69 -11.07
CA PRO A 186 0.93 7.40 -9.80
C PRO A 186 -0.58 7.64 -9.86
N GLN A 187 -1.01 8.63 -10.64
CA GLN A 187 -2.42 8.99 -10.88
C GLN A 187 -3.21 7.99 -11.72
N LYS A 188 -2.59 6.89 -12.17
CA LYS A 188 -3.23 5.81 -12.92
C LYS A 188 -2.89 4.47 -12.28
N PRO A 189 -3.43 4.18 -11.08
CA PRO A 189 -3.21 2.91 -10.43
C PRO A 189 -3.76 1.77 -11.28
N PHE A 190 -2.95 0.74 -11.49
CA PHE A 190 -3.36 -0.47 -12.23
C PHE A 190 -4.06 -1.49 -11.32
N ARG A 191 -4.01 -1.26 -10.00
CA ARG A 191 -4.67 -2.09 -8.99
C ARG A 191 -5.15 -1.20 -7.86
N GLN A 192 -6.42 -1.34 -7.49
CA GLN A 192 -7.03 -0.70 -6.32
C GLN A 192 -7.86 -1.73 -5.56
N ARG A 193 -7.78 -1.75 -4.23
CA ARG A 193 -8.44 -2.74 -3.36
C ARG A 193 -8.90 -2.09 -2.07
N LEU A 194 -9.93 -2.68 -1.46
CA LEU A 194 -10.23 -2.49 -0.05
C LEU A 194 -9.66 -3.67 0.73
N TYR A 195 -8.87 -3.38 1.76
CA TYR A 195 -8.32 -4.37 2.68
C TYR A 195 -9.06 -4.29 4.01
N ILE A 196 -9.58 -5.42 4.48
CA ILE A 196 -10.15 -5.54 5.82
C ILE A 196 -9.13 -6.24 6.70
N VAL A 197 -8.73 -5.58 7.79
CA VAL A 197 -7.75 -6.06 8.75
C VAL A 197 -8.44 -6.32 10.09
N LYS A 198 -8.44 -7.58 10.53
CA LYS A 198 -9.10 -8.00 11.77
C LYS A 198 -8.31 -9.11 12.47
N PRO A 199 -8.50 -9.34 13.78
CA PRO A 199 -7.83 -10.43 14.47
C PRO A 199 -8.33 -11.79 13.95
N CYS A 200 -7.44 -12.78 13.91
CA CYS A 200 -7.86 -14.14 13.63
C CYS A 200 -8.82 -14.68 14.72
N PRO A 201 -9.81 -15.52 14.37
CA PRO A 201 -10.69 -16.21 15.32
C PRO A 201 -9.87 -17.01 16.35
N LYS A 202 -10.37 -17.12 17.59
CA LYS A 202 -9.62 -17.69 18.74
C LYS A 202 -9.09 -19.11 18.46
N GLU A 203 -9.82 -19.86 17.66
CA GLU A 203 -9.54 -21.25 17.28
C GLU A 203 -8.41 -21.36 16.25
N SER A 204 -8.11 -20.26 15.55
CA SER A 204 -7.07 -20.20 14.51
C SER A 204 -5.68 -19.95 15.12
N LYS A 205 -4.64 -20.49 14.49
CA LYS A 205 -3.23 -20.34 14.92
C LYS A 205 -2.57 -19.03 14.49
N CYS A 206 -3.26 -18.20 13.71
CA CYS A 206 -2.77 -16.90 13.25
C CYS A 206 -3.11 -15.77 14.23
N ASP A 207 -2.48 -14.61 14.04
CA ASP A 207 -2.73 -13.40 14.82
C ASP A 207 -3.72 -12.47 14.12
N VAL A 208 -3.56 -12.28 12.81
CA VAL A 208 -4.31 -11.29 12.00
C VAL A 208 -4.80 -11.92 10.70
N GLU A 209 -6.05 -11.65 10.35
CA GLU A 209 -6.64 -11.91 9.04
C GLU A 209 -6.61 -10.62 8.23
N LEU A 210 -5.98 -10.66 7.06
CA LEU A 210 -5.99 -9.59 6.08
C LEU A 210 -6.75 -10.09 4.84
N SER A 211 -7.95 -9.56 4.62
CA SER A 211 -8.79 -9.92 3.48
C SER A 211 -8.81 -8.79 2.46
N SER A 212 -8.66 -9.11 1.18
CA SER A 212 -8.71 -8.15 0.08
C SER A 212 -10.00 -8.27 -0.72
N TYR A 213 -10.54 -7.13 -1.13
CA TYR A 213 -11.81 -7.02 -1.84
C TYR A 213 -11.66 -6.14 -3.07
N ALA A 214 -12.43 -6.48 -4.10
CA ALA A 214 -12.68 -5.60 -5.23
C ALA A 214 -13.52 -4.39 -4.79
N ILE A 215 -13.43 -3.32 -5.57
CA ILE A 215 -14.18 -2.08 -5.37
C ILE A 215 -15.20 -1.99 -6.50
N ARG A 216 -16.46 -1.72 -6.18
CA ARG A 216 -17.54 -1.62 -7.17
C ARG A 216 -17.32 -0.45 -8.14
N ASP A 217 -17.12 0.75 -7.60
CA ASP A 217 -16.82 1.96 -8.38
C ASP A 217 -15.35 2.35 -8.23
N ILE A 218 -14.47 1.70 -8.98
CA ILE A 218 -13.02 1.92 -8.88
C ILE A 218 -12.58 3.33 -9.31
N GLU A 219 -13.41 4.03 -10.10
CA GLU A 219 -13.07 5.35 -10.62
C GLU A 219 -13.18 6.40 -9.51
N GLU A 220 -14.24 6.31 -8.71
CA GLU A 220 -14.47 7.18 -7.55
C GLU A 220 -13.37 7.04 -6.48
N TYR A 221 -12.63 5.92 -6.43
CA TYR A 221 -11.58 5.70 -5.42
C TYR A 221 -10.19 6.11 -5.90
N THR A 222 -10.03 6.57 -7.13
CA THR A 222 -8.71 6.93 -7.68
C THR A 222 -8.05 8.03 -6.85
N ASN A 223 -6.79 7.82 -6.42
CA ASN A 223 -6.04 8.72 -5.54
C ASN A 223 -6.76 9.01 -4.20
N PHE A 224 -7.55 8.07 -3.68
CA PHE A 224 -8.32 8.21 -2.43
C PHE A 224 -7.48 8.78 -1.28
N CYS A 225 -6.26 8.27 -1.08
CA CYS A 225 -5.40 8.70 0.03
C CYS A 225 -4.86 10.13 -0.09
N ASP A 226 -4.79 10.68 -1.30
CA ASP A 226 -4.28 12.04 -1.55
C ASP A 226 -5.38 13.10 -1.42
N ARG A 227 -6.67 12.70 -1.48
CA ARG A 227 -7.81 13.59 -1.27
C ARG A 227 -8.04 13.87 0.23
N PRO A 228 -8.54 15.05 0.64
CA PRO A 228 -8.97 15.27 2.01
C PRO A 228 -10.23 14.45 2.32
N LYS A 229 -10.47 14.14 3.60
CA LYS A 229 -11.52 13.17 4.01
C LYS A 229 -12.94 13.57 3.59
N ASP A 230 -13.23 14.87 3.51
CA ASP A 230 -14.51 15.44 3.09
C ASP A 230 -14.78 15.33 1.59
N GLN A 231 -13.77 14.96 0.79
CA GLN A 231 -13.86 14.76 -0.66
C GLN A 231 -13.75 13.28 -1.07
N ARG A 232 -13.79 12.39 -0.09
CA ARG A 232 -13.79 10.93 -0.28
C ARG A 232 -15.22 10.42 -0.12
N PRO A 233 -15.54 9.23 -0.67
CA PRO A 233 -16.75 8.50 -0.32
C PRO A 233 -16.96 8.44 1.19
N HIS A 234 -18.22 8.53 1.62
CA HIS A 234 -18.58 8.44 3.02
C HIS A 234 -18.36 7.02 3.57
N ASP A 235 -18.26 6.88 4.90
CA ASP A 235 -17.96 5.61 5.55
C ASP A 235 -18.99 4.52 5.18
N GLU A 236 -20.27 4.87 5.07
CA GLU A 236 -21.34 3.96 4.66
C GLU A 236 -21.21 3.53 3.19
N GLU A 237 -20.91 4.47 2.29
CA GLU A 237 -20.67 4.21 0.87
C GLU A 237 -19.48 3.26 0.69
N ILE A 238 -18.39 3.48 1.45
CA ILE A 238 -17.22 2.60 1.45
C ILE A 238 -17.59 1.17 1.79
N ILE A 239 -18.49 0.97 2.76
CA ILE A 239 -18.92 -0.37 3.17
C ILE A 239 -19.82 -1.01 2.09
N GLU A 240 -20.69 -0.22 1.45
CA GLU A 240 -21.56 -0.68 0.35
C GLU A 240 -20.78 -1.03 -0.93
N ASP A 241 -19.64 -0.37 -1.15
CA ASP A 241 -18.77 -0.57 -2.31
C ASP A 241 -17.78 -1.73 -2.17
N ILE A 242 -17.68 -2.35 -0.99
CA ILE A 242 -16.96 -3.62 -0.81
C ILE A 242 -17.64 -4.68 -1.70
N ALA A 243 -16.96 -5.08 -2.76
CA ALA A 243 -17.49 -6.00 -3.75
C ALA A 243 -16.97 -7.43 -3.50
N GLU A 244 -16.52 -8.10 -4.56
CA GLU A 244 -16.03 -9.48 -4.52
C GLU A 244 -14.85 -9.64 -3.56
N HIS A 245 -14.91 -10.65 -2.70
CA HIS A 245 -13.77 -11.11 -1.91
C HIS A 245 -12.73 -11.77 -2.83
N LEU A 246 -11.48 -11.31 -2.74
CA LEU A 246 -10.41 -11.77 -3.64
C LEU A 246 -9.44 -12.72 -2.94
N THR A 247 -8.91 -12.34 -1.78
CA THR A 247 -7.97 -13.18 -1.03
C THR A 247 -8.08 -12.96 0.46
N THR A 248 -7.64 -13.96 1.24
CA THR A 248 -7.40 -13.82 2.68
C THR A 248 -6.00 -14.35 3.01
N ILE A 249 -5.19 -13.50 3.63
CA ILE A 249 -3.87 -13.82 4.17
C ILE A 249 -3.98 -13.96 5.68
N HIS A 250 -3.46 -15.07 6.20
CA HIS A 250 -3.38 -15.31 7.64
C HIS A 250 -1.97 -14.97 8.13
N LEU A 251 -1.83 -13.83 8.79
CA LEU A 251 -0.56 -13.32 9.29
C LEU A 251 -0.31 -13.80 10.71
N SER A 252 0.91 -14.23 10.96
CA SER A 252 1.41 -14.55 12.30
C SER A 252 2.62 -13.68 12.59
N ARG A 253 2.81 -13.35 13.87
CA ARG A 253 4.01 -12.66 14.32
C ARG A 253 5.23 -13.52 14.04
N CYS A 254 6.24 -12.94 13.41
CA CYS A 254 7.49 -13.62 13.17
C CYS A 254 8.20 -13.98 14.48
N GLU A 255 8.87 -15.13 14.48
CA GLU A 255 9.68 -15.58 15.60
C GLU A 255 10.79 -14.58 15.96
N ARG A 256 11.22 -14.62 17.22
CA ARG A 256 12.35 -13.79 17.69
C ARG A 256 13.61 -14.10 16.86
N GLY A 257 14.30 -13.06 16.42
CA GLY A 257 15.49 -13.16 15.58
C GLY A 257 15.23 -12.98 14.08
N LYS A 258 14.00 -13.20 13.59
CA LYS A 258 13.66 -12.89 12.18
C LYS A 258 13.65 -11.38 11.91
N ARG A 259 13.91 -10.99 10.65
CA ARG A 259 13.84 -9.59 10.20
C ARG A 259 12.40 -9.06 10.10
N CYS A 260 11.44 -9.94 9.86
CA CYS A 260 10.02 -9.60 9.77
C CYS A 260 9.40 -9.38 11.15
N LEU A 261 8.30 -8.62 11.17
CA LEU A 261 7.35 -8.46 12.26
C LEU A 261 6.18 -9.44 12.11
N TYR A 262 5.63 -9.53 10.89
CA TYR A 262 4.55 -10.43 10.53
C TYR A 262 4.87 -11.07 9.19
N GLU A 263 4.47 -12.33 9.03
CA GLU A 263 4.53 -13.06 7.77
C GLU A 263 3.30 -13.95 7.65
N GLY A 264 2.88 -14.22 6.41
CA GLY A 264 1.75 -15.10 6.14
C GLY A 264 1.47 -15.20 4.66
N SER A 265 0.60 -16.14 4.33
CA SER A 265 0.18 -16.41 2.96
C SER A 265 -1.32 -16.70 2.90
N THR A 266 -1.85 -16.72 1.69
CA THR A 266 -3.11 -17.42 1.41
C THR A 266 -2.98 -18.90 1.75
N ALA A 267 -4.11 -19.56 1.98
CA ALA A 267 -4.13 -21.02 2.14
C ALA A 267 -3.61 -21.72 0.86
N PRO A 268 -3.11 -22.98 0.94
CA PRO A 268 -2.47 -23.65 -0.20
C PRO A 268 -3.33 -23.76 -1.47
N GLN A 269 -4.65 -23.86 -1.31
CA GLN A 269 -5.60 -23.89 -2.42
C GLN A 269 -5.75 -22.54 -3.16
N GLY A 270 -5.21 -21.45 -2.59
CA GLY A 270 -5.38 -20.11 -3.13
C GLY A 270 -6.83 -19.62 -3.11
N PHE A 271 -7.11 -18.66 -3.98
CA PHE A 271 -8.45 -18.12 -4.21
C PHE A 271 -8.76 -18.09 -5.71
N PRO A 272 -10.03 -18.25 -6.13
CA PRO A 272 -10.40 -18.16 -7.54
C PRO A 272 -9.93 -16.85 -8.18
N ASN A 273 -9.36 -16.95 -9.38
CA ASN A 273 -8.95 -15.78 -10.15
C ASN A 273 -9.03 -16.10 -11.63
N SER A 274 -9.68 -15.25 -12.42
CA SER A 274 -9.88 -15.45 -13.87
C SER A 274 -9.03 -14.52 -14.74
N TRP A 275 -8.01 -13.86 -14.18
CA TRP A 275 -7.22 -12.88 -14.93
C TRP A 275 -6.15 -13.54 -15.77
N ASN A 276 -6.02 -13.09 -17.02
CA ASN A 276 -4.96 -13.53 -17.94
C ASN A 276 -4.81 -15.06 -18.04
N GLY A 277 -5.93 -15.79 -17.99
CA GLY A 277 -5.93 -17.26 -18.08
C GLY A 277 -5.64 -17.98 -16.77
N ALA A 278 -5.61 -17.27 -15.63
CA ALA A 278 -5.57 -17.91 -14.34
C ALA A 278 -6.91 -18.61 -14.02
N SER A 279 -6.85 -19.61 -13.15
CA SER A 279 -7.97 -20.23 -12.44
C SER A 279 -7.93 -19.92 -10.95
N TYR A 280 -6.73 -19.78 -10.36
CA TYR A 280 -6.54 -19.39 -8.97
C TYR A 280 -5.35 -18.44 -8.78
N CYS A 281 -5.31 -17.75 -7.65
CA CYS A 281 -4.20 -16.91 -7.23
C CYS A 281 -3.76 -17.21 -5.80
N THR A 282 -2.49 -16.90 -5.53
CA THR A 282 -1.91 -16.93 -4.19
C THR A 282 -1.32 -15.56 -3.87
N SER A 283 -1.25 -15.26 -2.57
CA SER A 283 -0.64 -14.03 -2.08
C SER A 283 0.19 -14.32 -0.84
N ASP A 284 1.44 -13.87 -0.85
CA ASP A 284 2.33 -13.89 0.31
C ASP A 284 2.60 -12.45 0.77
N LEU A 285 2.60 -12.23 2.08
CA LEU A 285 2.85 -10.93 2.68
C LEU A 285 3.84 -11.07 3.85
N ALA A 286 4.89 -10.24 3.84
CA ALA A 286 5.76 -10.06 4.99
C ALA A 286 5.95 -8.58 5.30
N ILE A 287 5.74 -8.21 6.56
CA ILE A 287 5.92 -6.85 7.08
C ILE A 287 7.21 -6.85 7.88
N HIS A 288 8.14 -5.96 7.56
CA HIS A 288 9.47 -5.89 8.18
C HIS A 288 9.58 -4.80 9.25
N LYS A 289 10.51 -5.01 10.20
CA LYS A 289 10.75 -4.11 11.34
C LYS A 289 11.16 -2.69 10.96
N ASN A 290 11.75 -2.52 9.78
CA ASN A 290 12.18 -1.25 9.21
C ASN A 290 11.08 -0.53 8.41
N GLY A 291 9.85 -1.06 8.42
CA GLY A 291 8.71 -0.53 7.68
C GLY A 291 8.63 -1.02 6.23
N GLU A 292 9.54 -1.89 5.78
CA GLU A 292 9.43 -2.52 4.46
C GLU A 292 8.25 -3.51 4.43
N VAL A 293 7.55 -3.58 3.30
CA VAL A 293 6.44 -4.50 3.06
C VAL A 293 6.76 -5.30 1.82
N HIS A 294 6.78 -6.62 1.95
CA HIS A 294 7.06 -7.54 0.87
C HIS A 294 5.76 -8.22 0.46
N THR A 295 5.38 -8.14 -0.81
CA THR A 295 4.14 -8.72 -1.34
C THR A 295 4.43 -9.61 -2.54
N TRP A 296 3.84 -10.80 -2.59
CA TRP A 296 3.99 -11.72 -3.71
C TRP A 296 2.64 -12.26 -4.18
N ASP A 297 2.01 -11.54 -5.10
CA ASP A 297 0.77 -12.00 -5.74
C ASP A 297 1.10 -12.77 -7.03
N ARG A 298 0.54 -13.97 -7.16
CA ARG A 298 0.76 -14.86 -8.29
C ARG A 298 -0.54 -15.49 -8.74
N GLY A 299 -0.70 -15.65 -10.04
CA GLY A 299 -1.84 -16.37 -10.63
C GLY A 299 -1.40 -17.59 -11.39
N TYR A 300 -2.22 -18.63 -11.34
CA TYR A 300 -1.95 -19.95 -11.88
C TYR A 300 -3.13 -20.44 -12.71
N ASP A 301 -2.87 -21.18 -13.79
CA ASP A 301 -3.90 -21.88 -14.57
C ASP A 301 -4.35 -23.18 -13.87
N GLU A 302 -5.30 -23.92 -14.46
CA GLU A 302 -5.83 -25.18 -13.92
C GLU A 302 -4.75 -26.28 -13.80
N GLU A 303 -3.72 -26.23 -14.64
CA GLU A 303 -2.58 -27.14 -14.64
C GLU A 303 -1.49 -26.75 -13.60
N GLY A 304 -1.65 -25.62 -12.93
CA GLY A 304 -0.73 -25.12 -11.91
C GLY A 304 0.48 -24.36 -12.47
N ASN A 305 0.47 -23.95 -13.74
CA ASN A 305 1.50 -23.08 -14.31
C ASN A 305 1.23 -21.63 -13.91
N GLN A 306 2.29 -20.91 -13.51
CA GLN A 306 2.17 -19.49 -13.20
C GLN A 306 1.98 -18.66 -14.48
N VAL A 307 0.83 -17.99 -14.59
CA VAL A 307 0.44 -17.17 -15.75
C VAL A 307 0.65 -15.67 -15.55
N TRP A 308 0.63 -15.19 -14.30
CA TRP A 308 0.94 -13.79 -13.98
C TRP A 308 1.61 -13.64 -12.62
N GLY A 309 2.18 -12.46 -12.37
CA GLY A 309 2.95 -12.14 -11.16
C GLY A 309 4.45 -12.39 -11.34
N SER A 310 5.24 -11.94 -10.35
CA SER A 310 6.71 -12.13 -10.37
C SER A 310 7.08 -13.61 -10.21
N LYS A 311 8.04 -14.09 -10.98
CA LYS A 311 8.59 -15.45 -10.88
C LYS A 311 9.78 -15.54 -9.92
N GLU A 312 10.54 -14.45 -9.81
CA GLU A 312 11.80 -14.42 -9.06
C GLU A 312 11.59 -14.25 -7.54
N GLY A 313 10.45 -13.70 -7.12
CA GLY A 313 10.20 -13.41 -5.71
C GLY A 313 9.24 -12.26 -5.44
N PRO A 314 9.04 -11.91 -4.16
CA PRO A 314 8.17 -10.81 -3.74
C PRO A 314 8.68 -9.45 -4.24
N TYR A 315 7.75 -8.52 -4.46
CA TYR A 315 8.09 -7.10 -4.55
C TYR A 315 8.47 -6.55 -3.17
N GLU A 316 9.56 -5.81 -3.09
CA GLU A 316 10.11 -5.22 -1.86
C GLU A 316 9.77 -3.72 -1.78
N PHE A 317 8.67 -3.36 -1.10
CA PHE A 317 8.25 -1.97 -0.98
C PHE A 317 8.86 -1.31 0.26
N LYS A 318 9.63 -0.25 0.06
CA LYS A 318 10.26 0.52 1.13
C LYS A 318 9.54 1.84 1.35
N PRO A 319 9.32 2.28 2.60
CA PRO A 319 8.75 3.59 2.88
C PRO A 319 9.57 4.71 2.22
N ASN A 320 8.88 5.70 1.67
CA ASN A 320 9.55 6.92 1.25
C ASN A 320 10.22 7.57 2.48
N ARG A 321 11.49 7.98 2.39
CA ARG A 321 12.23 8.49 3.55
C ARG A 321 11.59 9.74 4.18
N ASN A 322 10.77 10.48 3.42
CA ASN A 322 10.03 11.63 3.92
C ASN A 322 8.87 11.27 4.86
N SER A 323 8.41 10.01 4.89
CA SER A 323 7.33 9.55 5.79
C SER A 323 7.84 8.91 7.09
N ARG A 324 9.17 8.91 7.32
CA ARG A 324 9.78 8.27 8.50
C ARG A 324 9.57 9.03 9.82
N GLU A 325 9.33 10.34 9.75
CA GLU A 325 9.04 11.17 10.93
C GLU A 325 7.75 10.71 11.64
N ASP A 326 6.76 10.22 10.89
CA ASP A 326 5.48 9.75 11.48
C ASP A 326 5.58 8.34 12.08
N ILE A 327 6.40 7.45 11.51
CA ILE A 327 6.52 6.06 11.99
C ILE A 327 7.37 5.97 13.26
N LEU A 328 8.40 6.81 13.40
CA LEU A 328 9.20 6.86 14.63
C LEU A 328 8.42 7.46 15.82
N SER A 329 7.42 8.29 15.53
CA SER A 329 6.50 8.84 16.53
C SER A 329 5.57 7.77 17.15
N LEU A 330 5.30 6.69 16.42
CA LEU A 330 4.48 5.56 16.91
C LEU A 330 5.25 4.61 17.84
N ASN A 331 6.58 4.67 17.86
CA ASN A 331 7.41 3.90 18.79
C ASN A 331 7.78 4.63 20.08
N PHE A 332 7.37 5.89 20.27
CA PHE A 332 7.63 6.63 21.52
C PHE A 332 6.54 7.63 21.92
N SER A 333 5.26 7.29 21.78
CA SER A 333 4.20 7.99 22.52
C SER A 333 4.10 7.45 23.94
N SER A 334 5.13 7.71 24.76
CA SER A 334 5.08 7.47 26.20
C SER A 334 5.84 8.50 27.02
N THR A 335 5.61 9.78 26.79
CA THR A 335 5.84 10.84 27.80
C THR A 335 4.99 12.05 27.44
N GLY A 336 3.73 12.06 27.87
CA GLY A 336 3.02 13.32 28.07
C GLY A 336 3.75 14.07 29.18
N SER A 337 4.56 15.06 28.81
CA SER A 337 5.19 15.97 29.76
C SER A 337 4.09 16.84 30.37
N LEU A 338 3.79 16.53 31.63
CA LEU A 338 2.92 17.31 32.49
C LEU A 338 3.77 18.39 33.15
N GLU A 339 3.98 19.51 32.47
CA GLU A 339 4.45 20.73 33.12
C GLU A 339 3.32 21.76 33.18
N LYS A 340 2.75 21.84 34.38
CA LYS A 340 1.96 22.97 34.85
C LYS A 340 2.77 24.25 34.69
N LYS A 341 2.26 25.22 33.94
CA LYS A 341 2.59 26.63 34.18
C LYS A 341 1.39 27.31 34.82
N ILE A 342 1.36 27.27 36.15
CA ILE A 342 0.57 28.17 36.97
C ILE A 342 1.27 29.53 36.90
N VAL A 343 0.65 30.51 36.25
CA VAL A 343 0.92 31.93 36.46
C VAL A 343 -0.43 32.56 36.79
N GLY A 344 -0.56 33.03 38.02
CA GLY A 344 -1.77 33.68 38.53
C GLY A 344 -1.99 35.05 37.89
N SER A 345 -3.26 35.40 37.74
CA SER A 345 -3.69 36.78 37.72
C SER A 345 -4.82 36.91 38.75
N PHE A 346 -4.55 37.71 39.78
CA PHE A 346 -5.55 38.23 40.68
C PHE A 346 -6.34 39.29 39.91
N VAL A 347 -7.67 39.19 39.91
CA VAL A 347 -8.57 40.28 39.58
C VAL A 347 -9.38 40.57 40.84
N LEU A 348 -9.08 41.70 41.47
CA LEU A 348 -9.95 42.36 42.43
C LEU A 348 -11.18 42.88 41.67
N LYS A 349 -12.38 42.47 42.11
CA LYS A 349 -13.62 43.19 41.82
C LYS A 349 -13.94 44.06 43.02
N GLU A 350 -14.09 45.36 42.78
CA GLU A 350 -14.97 46.22 43.59
C GLU A 350 -16.43 45.84 43.36
#